data_AF-A0AAW0CC46-F1
#
_entry.id   AF-A0AAW0CC46-F1
#
_cell.length_a   1.000
_cell.length_b   1.000
_cell.length_c   1.000
_cell.angle_alpha   90.00
_cell.angle_beta   90.00
_cell.angle_gamma   90.00
#
_symmetry.space_group_name_H-M   'P 1'
#
loop_
_entity.id
_entity.type
_entity.pdbx_description
1 polymer ?
#
loop_
_entity_poly.entity_id
_entity_poly.type
_entity_poly.pdbx_seq_one_letter_code
_entity_poly.pdbx_strand_id
1 'polypeptide(L)'
;MHPPNTPSTATSQSSPTNSLQLQHMPIANEQAPTSHNENSVVPPSEPLLPCIPLPTQIESEDDEVVDVEVHQTLRNTSSVWDLANPLHALESIPNASEAATKPPLPSLAIVHPRIPWPIHVHRSGASSRYVTVRDVLVTLWRAMNIPLDGADDGGRRVDLLDGKTRFVGLRKSEMGGDIWELLVAQS
;
A
#
# COMPACT_ATOMS: atom_id res chain seq x y z
N MET A 1 -61.71 -9.93 -22.24
CA MET A 1 -60.24 -9.96 -22.26
C MET A 1 -59.78 -11.31 -21.73
N HIS A 2 -59.36 -12.21 -22.60
CA HIS A 2 -58.51 -13.38 -22.33
C HIS A 2 -58.08 -13.95 -23.69
N PRO A 3 -56.78 -14.08 -23.99
CA PRO A 3 -56.30 -14.72 -25.21
C PRO A 3 -56.15 -16.25 -25.06
N PRO A 4 -56.06 -16.99 -26.18
CA PRO A 4 -55.94 -18.44 -26.19
C PRO A 4 -54.49 -18.96 -26.12
N ASN A 5 -54.40 -20.21 -25.68
CA ASN A 5 -53.20 -21.06 -25.58
C ASN A 5 -52.43 -21.24 -26.91
N THR A 6 -51.10 -21.38 -26.79
CA THR A 6 -50.23 -22.05 -27.79
C THR A 6 -49.34 -23.09 -27.09
N PRO A 7 -49.05 -24.25 -27.73
CA PRO A 7 -48.21 -25.31 -27.16
C PRO A 7 -46.81 -25.46 -27.81
N SER A 8 -45.88 -25.95 -26.99
CA SER A 8 -44.84 -26.99 -27.21
C SER A 8 -43.71 -26.89 -28.26
N THR A 9 -42.48 -27.19 -27.76
CA THR A 9 -41.37 -28.02 -28.32
C THR A 9 -40.68 -27.60 -29.62
N ALA A 10 -39.42 -27.89 -29.94
CA ALA A 10 -38.15 -28.25 -29.28
C ALA A 10 -37.09 -28.39 -30.42
N THR A 11 -35.80 -28.25 -30.09
CA THR A 11 -34.63 -28.99 -30.69
C THR A 11 -33.87 -28.43 -31.92
N SER A 12 -32.52 -28.57 -31.83
CA SER A 12 -31.48 -28.62 -32.90
C SER A 12 -30.99 -27.27 -33.49
N GLN A 13 -29.73 -27.03 -33.89
CA GLN A 13 -28.57 -27.87 -34.20
C GLN A 13 -27.28 -26.99 -34.32
N SER A 14 -26.15 -27.67 -34.52
CA SER A 14 -24.71 -27.34 -34.58
C SER A 14 -24.17 -26.33 -35.64
N SER A 15 -22.91 -25.89 -35.38
CA SER A 15 -21.92 -25.00 -36.06
C SER A 15 -21.64 -25.24 -37.57
N PRO A 16 -20.87 -24.39 -38.34
CA PRO A 16 -19.40 -24.17 -38.15
C PRO A 16 -18.75 -22.81 -38.59
N THR A 17 -17.51 -22.65 -38.08
CA THR A 17 -16.24 -22.00 -38.50
C THR A 17 -16.11 -21.06 -39.71
N ASN A 18 -15.33 -19.97 -39.57
CA ASN A 18 -14.35 -19.58 -40.60
C ASN A 18 -13.16 -18.74 -40.07
N SER A 19 -11.95 -19.15 -40.47
CA SER A 19 -10.63 -18.58 -40.17
C SER A 19 -10.26 -17.44 -41.12
N LEU A 20 -9.43 -16.49 -40.66
CA LEU A 20 -8.58 -15.67 -41.52
C LEU A 20 -7.12 -15.76 -41.06
N GLN A 21 -6.26 -15.96 -42.05
CA GLN A 21 -4.86 -16.39 -41.99
C GLN A 21 -3.95 -15.23 -42.38
N LEU A 22 -2.94 -14.91 -41.57
CA LEU A 22 -1.86 -13.98 -41.92
C LEU A 22 -0.48 -14.63 -41.62
N GLN A 23 0.02 -15.29 -42.67
CA GLN A 23 1.38 -15.27 -43.25
C GLN A 23 2.61 -15.11 -42.32
N HIS A 24 3.49 -16.12 -42.38
CA HIS A 24 4.85 -16.16 -41.79
C HIS A 24 5.93 -15.74 -42.81
N MET A 25 7.00 -15.08 -42.34
CA MET A 25 8.41 -15.16 -42.80
C MET A 25 9.36 -14.52 -41.73
N PRO A 26 10.70 -14.76 -41.71
CA PRO A 26 11.33 -15.36 -40.52
C PRO A 26 12.57 -14.64 -39.91
N ILE A 27 13.07 -15.22 -38.79
CA ILE A 27 14.42 -15.13 -38.15
C ILE A 27 14.74 -13.87 -37.32
N ALA A 28 14.90 -14.04 -36.00
CA ALA A 28 16.14 -13.76 -35.26
C ALA A 28 16.04 -14.35 -33.85
N ASN A 29 17.00 -15.21 -33.53
CA ASN A 29 17.19 -15.81 -32.22
C ASN A 29 17.89 -14.78 -31.32
N GLU A 30 17.12 -13.92 -30.67
CA GLU A 30 17.62 -13.05 -29.60
C GLU A 30 17.10 -13.59 -28.27
N GLN A 31 18.04 -14.01 -27.43
CA GLN A 31 17.80 -14.49 -26.08
C GLN A 31 17.08 -13.39 -25.29
N ALA A 32 15.80 -13.61 -24.99
CA ALA A 32 15.06 -12.79 -24.05
C ALA A 32 15.71 -12.90 -22.65
N PRO A 33 15.87 -11.78 -21.94
CA PRO A 33 16.44 -11.79 -20.60
C PRO A 33 15.53 -12.59 -19.66
N THR A 34 16.20 -13.28 -18.73
CA THR A 34 15.64 -14.11 -17.67
C THR A 34 14.38 -13.52 -17.06
N SER A 35 13.33 -14.33 -17.06
CA SER A 35 12.07 -14.13 -16.36
C SER A 35 12.31 -13.72 -14.90
N HIS A 36 12.21 -12.43 -14.61
CA HIS A 36 11.98 -11.98 -13.25
C HIS A 36 10.57 -12.43 -12.85
N ASN A 37 10.51 -13.33 -11.88
CA ASN A 37 9.28 -13.80 -11.29
C ASN A 37 8.64 -12.63 -10.52
N GLU A 38 7.66 -11.95 -11.13
CA GLU A 38 6.93 -10.79 -10.58
C GLU A 38 6.09 -11.12 -9.31
N ASN A 39 6.18 -12.34 -8.78
CA ASN A 39 5.44 -12.78 -7.59
C ASN A 39 6.30 -12.88 -6.32
N SER A 40 7.54 -12.38 -6.31
CA SER A 40 8.29 -12.28 -5.04
C SER A 40 7.75 -11.11 -4.23
N VAL A 41 6.96 -11.42 -3.19
CA VAL A 41 6.46 -10.45 -2.19
C VAL A 41 7.59 -9.89 -1.30
N VAL A 42 8.83 -10.33 -1.53
CA VAL A 42 9.96 -9.95 -0.71
C VAL A 42 10.63 -8.69 -1.28
N PRO A 43 10.72 -7.60 -0.51
CA PRO A 43 11.13 -6.32 -1.06
C PRO A 43 12.68 -6.24 -1.15
N PRO A 44 13.25 -5.77 -2.27
CA PRO A 44 14.60 -6.17 -2.72
C PRO A 44 15.81 -5.38 -2.18
N SER A 45 16.29 -5.49 -0.93
CA SER A 45 17.48 -4.80 -0.34
C SER A 45 17.75 -3.28 -0.57
N GLU A 46 17.77 -2.74 -1.81
CA GLU A 46 17.96 -1.32 -2.17
C GLU A 46 16.79 -0.72 -2.97
N PRO A 47 16.31 0.49 -2.65
CA PRO A 47 15.22 1.10 -3.40
C PRO A 47 15.68 1.48 -4.80
N LEU A 48 15.05 0.87 -5.81
CA LEU A 48 15.34 1.16 -7.20
C LEU A 48 15.00 2.60 -7.61
N LEU A 49 14.14 3.30 -6.84
CA LEU A 49 13.68 4.66 -7.11
C LEU A 49 13.33 5.44 -5.82
N PRO A 50 13.48 6.79 -5.82
CA PRO A 50 12.99 7.65 -4.74
C PRO A 50 11.46 7.61 -4.63
N CYS A 51 10.93 7.83 -3.42
CA CYS A 51 9.49 7.95 -3.20
C CYS A 51 8.94 9.16 -3.97
N ILE A 52 7.95 8.93 -4.83
CA ILE A 52 7.29 10.00 -5.59
C ILE A 52 6.01 10.38 -4.85
N PRO A 53 5.75 11.68 -4.58
CA PRO A 53 4.48 12.12 -4.01
C PRO A 53 3.31 11.68 -4.87
N LEU A 54 2.19 11.30 -4.24
CA LEU A 54 1.00 10.97 -5.02
C LEU A 54 0.45 12.24 -5.70
N PRO A 55 -0.28 12.08 -6.82
CA PRO A 55 -1.09 13.19 -7.35
C PRO A 55 -1.97 13.76 -6.25
N THR A 56 -2.24 15.07 -6.31
CA THR A 56 -3.08 15.75 -5.32
C THR A 56 -4.36 14.96 -5.07
N GLN A 57 -4.54 14.52 -3.83
CA GLN A 57 -5.67 13.67 -3.44
C GLN A 57 -6.82 14.48 -2.84
N ILE A 58 -6.64 15.80 -2.80
CA ILE A 58 -7.58 16.79 -2.29
C ILE A 58 -8.05 17.57 -3.52
N GLU A 59 -9.34 17.55 -3.77
CA GLU A 59 -9.97 18.43 -4.75
C GLU A 59 -10.11 19.80 -4.08
N SER A 60 -9.22 20.75 -4.38
CA SER A 60 -9.42 22.16 -4.05
C SER A 60 -9.93 22.89 -5.29
N GLU A 61 -11.08 23.56 -5.15
CA GLU A 61 -11.66 24.37 -6.23
C GLU A 61 -10.87 25.68 -6.45
N ASP A 62 -10.06 26.06 -5.46
CA ASP A 62 -9.13 27.17 -5.50
C ASP A 62 -7.68 26.63 -5.56
N ASP A 63 -6.80 27.32 -6.30
CA ASP A 63 -5.34 27.05 -6.40
C ASP A 63 -4.58 27.19 -5.05
N GLU A 64 -5.28 27.18 -3.91
CA GLU A 64 -4.66 27.16 -2.60
C GLU A 64 -4.01 25.82 -2.30
N VAL A 65 -2.72 25.86 -1.96
CA VAL A 65 -1.99 24.71 -1.45
C VAL A 65 -2.55 24.34 -0.08
N VAL A 66 -3.37 23.31 -0.03
CA VAL A 66 -3.92 22.80 1.24
C VAL A 66 -2.81 22.06 1.99
N ASP A 67 -2.39 22.61 3.13
CA ASP A 67 -1.44 21.90 3.98
C ASP A 67 -2.11 20.70 4.68
N VAL A 68 -1.50 19.54 4.51
CA VAL A 68 -1.96 18.29 5.12
C VAL A 68 -1.27 18.11 6.46
N GLU A 69 -2.05 18.10 7.52
CA GLU A 69 -1.59 17.82 8.88
C GLU A 69 -1.87 16.36 9.28
N VAL A 70 -1.01 15.75 10.07
CA VAL A 70 -1.24 14.41 10.63
C VAL A 70 -1.96 14.49 11.98
N HIS A 71 -2.78 13.50 12.27
CA HIS A 71 -3.51 13.36 13.53
C HIS A 71 -2.57 13.40 14.75
N GLN A 72 -3.01 14.00 15.86
CA GLN A 72 -2.18 14.18 17.06
C GLN A 72 -1.63 12.86 17.62
N THR A 73 -2.45 11.79 17.60
CA THR A 73 -2.03 10.43 17.99
C THR A 73 -0.81 9.95 17.20
N LEU A 74 -0.70 10.33 15.93
CA LEU A 74 0.39 9.93 15.05
C LEU A 74 1.55 10.94 15.09
N ARG A 75 1.31 12.19 15.47
CA ARG A 75 2.34 13.23 15.56
C ARG A 75 3.30 13.00 16.74
N ASN A 76 2.76 12.53 17.87
CA ASN A 76 3.53 12.25 19.06
C ASN A 76 2.88 11.12 19.86
N THR A 77 3.52 9.95 19.86
CA THR A 77 3.07 8.83 20.68
C THR A 77 3.86 8.78 21.98
N SER A 78 3.16 8.55 23.09
CA SER A 78 3.74 8.54 24.44
C SER A 78 4.56 7.27 24.75
N SER A 79 5.38 6.79 23.81
CA SER A 79 6.32 5.67 23.97
C SER A 79 5.73 4.25 24.09
N VAL A 80 4.45 4.03 23.79
CA VAL A 80 3.80 2.71 23.95
C VAL A 80 4.03 1.76 22.76
N TRP A 81 4.42 2.30 21.60
CA TRP A 81 4.41 1.55 20.35
C TRP A 81 5.80 0.98 19.99
N ASP A 82 6.02 -0.29 20.31
CA ASP A 82 7.17 -1.05 19.83
C ASP A 82 6.86 -1.73 18.48
N LEU A 83 7.55 -1.31 17.42
CA LEU A 83 7.38 -1.83 16.07
C LEU A 83 7.79 -3.30 15.94
N ALA A 84 8.65 -3.81 16.83
CA ALA A 84 9.05 -5.22 16.84
C ALA A 84 8.02 -6.13 17.52
N ASN A 85 7.21 -5.58 18.44
CA ASN A 85 6.18 -6.33 19.17
C ASN A 85 5.04 -5.43 19.70
N PRO A 86 4.07 -5.04 18.87
CA PRO A 86 2.98 -4.16 19.28
C PRO A 86 1.71 -4.90 19.66
N LEU A 87 1.75 -6.20 19.97
CA LEU A 87 0.54 -6.99 20.25
C LEU A 87 -0.33 -6.33 21.34
N HIS A 88 0.29 -5.83 22.41
CA HIS A 88 -0.42 -5.09 23.46
C HIS A 88 -0.87 -3.68 23.06
N ALA A 89 -0.18 -3.05 22.09
CA ALA A 89 -0.50 -1.71 21.63
C ALA A 89 -1.67 -1.69 20.62
N LEU A 90 -1.81 -2.75 19.80
CA LEU A 90 -2.90 -2.88 18.82
C LEU A 90 -4.29 -3.06 19.46
N GLU A 91 -4.36 -3.57 20.68
CA GLU A 91 -5.62 -3.80 21.40
C GLU A 91 -6.30 -2.50 21.85
N SER A 92 -5.53 -1.42 22.03
CA SER A 92 -6.02 -0.14 22.52
C SER A 92 -5.36 1.02 21.77
N ILE A 93 -5.69 1.15 20.48
CA ILE A 93 -5.27 2.30 19.67
C ILE A 93 -6.17 3.49 20.03
N PRO A 94 -5.62 4.60 20.57
CA PRO A 94 -6.40 5.81 20.79
C PRO A 94 -6.87 6.40 19.46
N ASN A 95 -8.14 6.81 19.39
CA ASN A 95 -8.71 7.45 18.20
C ASN A 95 -8.59 6.59 16.93
N ALA A 96 -8.62 5.26 17.09
CA ALA A 96 -8.37 4.26 16.04
C ALA A 96 -9.14 4.53 14.74
N SER A 97 -10.40 4.94 14.84
CA SER A 97 -11.30 5.15 13.70
C SER A 97 -11.26 6.57 13.13
N GLU A 98 -10.55 7.50 13.77
CA GLU A 98 -10.45 8.88 13.30
C GLU A 98 -9.51 8.98 12.10
N ALA A 99 -9.72 10.00 11.26
CA ALA A 99 -8.88 10.25 10.10
C ALA A 99 -7.43 10.49 10.52
N ALA A 100 -6.49 9.86 9.80
CA ALA A 100 -5.06 10.01 10.05
C ALA A 100 -4.52 11.39 9.67
N THR A 101 -5.23 12.13 8.83
CA THR A 101 -4.83 13.45 8.35
C THR A 101 -5.98 14.44 8.34
N LYS A 102 -5.63 15.73 8.31
CA LYS A 102 -6.53 16.84 8.06
C LYS A 102 -5.97 17.69 6.91
N PRO A 103 -6.68 17.82 5.77
CA PRO A 103 -7.92 17.11 5.45
C PRO A 103 -7.71 15.58 5.34
N PRO A 104 -8.78 14.77 5.48
CA PRO A 104 -8.68 13.31 5.39
C PRO A 104 -8.22 12.84 4.01
N LEU A 105 -7.14 12.06 3.97
CA LEU A 105 -6.58 11.51 2.73
C LEU A 105 -6.97 10.04 2.52
N PRO A 106 -7.17 9.58 1.26
CA PRO A 106 -7.46 8.18 0.94
C PRO A 106 -6.25 7.25 1.00
N SER A 107 -5.03 7.80 0.91
CA SER A 107 -3.77 7.10 1.13
C SER A 107 -2.67 8.05 1.62
N LEU A 108 -1.57 7.50 2.09
CA LEU A 108 -0.35 8.24 2.40
C LEU A 108 0.87 7.32 2.31
N ALA A 109 2.07 7.90 2.23
CA ALA A 109 3.32 7.14 2.26
C ALA A 109 4.13 7.47 3.52
N ILE A 110 4.77 6.46 4.11
CA ILE A 110 5.69 6.62 5.24
C ILE A 110 7.08 6.20 4.82
N VAL A 111 8.08 7.03 5.08
CA VAL A 111 9.48 6.80 4.72
C VAL A 111 10.38 6.85 5.94
N HIS A 112 11.55 6.23 5.84
CA HIS A 112 12.63 6.34 6.82
C HIS A 112 13.97 6.14 6.11
N PRO A 113 15.04 6.91 6.41
CA PRO A 113 16.30 6.83 5.67
C PRO A 113 16.97 5.43 5.65
N ARG A 114 16.72 4.63 6.68
CA ARG A 114 17.25 3.25 6.79
C ARG A 114 16.31 2.19 6.23
N ILE A 115 15.09 2.57 5.89
CA ILE A 115 14.12 1.66 5.31
C ILE A 115 14.11 1.91 3.80
N PRO A 116 14.55 0.95 2.98
CA PRO A 116 14.71 1.19 1.55
C PRO A 116 13.38 1.53 0.86
N TRP A 117 12.31 0.78 1.14
CA TRP A 117 10.99 1.03 0.54
C TRP A 117 10.17 2.04 1.35
N PRO A 118 9.34 2.86 0.70
CA PRO A 118 8.21 3.48 1.37
C PRO A 118 7.23 2.44 1.94
N ILE A 119 6.41 2.85 2.90
CA ILE A 119 5.27 2.09 3.41
C ILE A 119 4.03 2.83 2.96
N HIS A 120 3.30 2.27 2.00
CA HIS A 120 2.05 2.84 1.53
C HIS A 120 0.91 2.39 2.45
N VAL A 121 0.16 3.37 2.96
CA VAL A 121 -1.02 3.15 3.78
C VAL A 121 -2.23 3.53 2.94
N HIS A 122 -3.18 2.60 2.84
CA HIS A 122 -4.46 2.82 2.20
C HIS A 122 -5.59 2.63 3.21
N ARG A 123 -6.70 3.33 2.98
CA ARG A 123 -7.93 3.14 3.75
C ARG A 123 -8.34 1.67 3.78
N SER A 124 -8.71 1.18 4.96
CA SER A 124 -9.21 -0.19 5.10
C SER A 124 -10.71 -0.28 4.79
N GLY A 125 -11.06 -1.14 3.83
CA GLY A 125 -12.45 -1.45 3.48
C GLY A 125 -13.04 -0.57 2.36
N ALA A 126 -13.96 -1.17 1.59
CA ALA A 126 -14.55 -0.54 0.41
C ALA A 126 -15.43 0.68 0.71
N SER A 127 -15.97 0.79 1.94
CA SER A 127 -16.82 1.91 2.38
C SER A 127 -16.06 3.02 3.09
N SER A 128 -14.78 2.80 3.45
CA SER A 128 -13.98 3.86 4.07
C SER A 128 -13.61 4.90 3.02
N ARG A 129 -13.66 6.19 3.40
CA ARG A 129 -13.30 7.30 2.51
C ARG A 129 -11.84 7.72 2.69
N TYR A 130 -11.26 7.47 3.86
CA TYR A 130 -9.95 7.98 4.26
C TYR A 130 -9.15 6.95 5.06
N VAL A 131 -7.84 7.17 5.14
CA VAL A 131 -6.93 6.46 6.04
C VAL A 131 -7.24 6.83 7.48
N THR A 132 -7.39 5.83 8.34
CA THR A 132 -7.57 6.02 9.78
C THR A 132 -6.26 5.92 10.55
N VAL A 133 -6.24 6.40 11.81
CA VAL A 133 -5.10 6.20 12.73
C VAL A 133 -4.74 4.72 12.86
N ARG A 134 -5.76 3.84 12.91
CA ARG A 134 -5.56 2.39 12.95
C ARG A 134 -4.89 1.86 11.69
N ASP A 135 -5.32 2.32 10.51
CA ASP A 135 -4.73 1.88 9.24
C ASP A 135 -3.24 2.18 9.20
N VAL A 136 -2.85 3.37 9.67
CA VAL A 136 -1.43 3.76 9.76
C VAL A 136 -0.64 2.83 10.68
N LEU A 137 -1.08 2.67 11.93
CA LEU A 137 -0.31 1.90 12.93
C LEU A 137 -0.24 0.40 12.59
N VAL A 138 -1.34 -0.18 12.13
CA VAL A 138 -1.39 -1.60 11.74
C VAL A 138 -0.55 -1.84 10.49
N THR A 139 -0.64 -0.98 9.48
CA THR A 139 0.13 -1.13 8.23
C THR A 139 1.61 -0.95 8.50
N LEU A 140 1.98 0.05 9.30
CA LEU A 140 3.37 0.28 9.73
C LEU A 140 3.91 -0.96 10.45
N TRP A 141 3.22 -1.47 11.47
CA TRP A 141 3.65 -2.68 12.17
C TRP A 141 3.84 -3.87 11.22
N ARG A 142 2.85 -4.16 10.37
CA ARG A 142 2.92 -5.27 9.41
C ARG A 142 4.14 -5.12 8.51
N ALA A 143 4.32 -3.94 7.94
CA ALA A 143 5.44 -3.64 7.06
C ALA A 143 6.80 -3.82 7.74
N MET A 144 6.93 -3.38 8.99
CA MET A 144 8.17 -3.53 9.78
C MET A 144 8.47 -5.00 10.13
N ASN A 145 7.47 -5.88 10.13
CA ASN A 145 7.62 -7.29 10.45
C ASN A 145 7.69 -8.21 9.22
N ILE A 146 7.76 -7.64 8.02
CA ILE A 146 8.04 -8.40 6.80
C ILE A 146 9.48 -8.96 6.89
N PRO A 147 9.68 -10.26 6.68
CA PRO A 147 11.02 -10.85 6.56
C PRO A 147 11.78 -10.26 5.37
N LEU A 148 13.08 -10.04 5.53
CA LEU A 148 13.95 -9.58 4.46
C LEU A 148 14.41 -10.76 3.59
N ASP A 149 14.49 -10.57 2.28
CA ASP A 149 14.99 -11.60 1.38
C ASP A 149 16.49 -11.79 1.59
N GLY A 150 16.94 -13.04 1.59
CA GLY A 150 18.37 -13.35 1.71
C GLY A 150 19.01 -12.99 3.06
N ALA A 151 18.23 -12.65 4.09
CA ALA A 151 18.75 -12.53 5.45
C ALA A 151 18.95 -13.93 6.06
N ASP A 152 20.21 -14.36 6.17
CA ASP A 152 20.60 -15.68 6.68
C ASP A 152 20.09 -15.97 8.10
N ASP A 153 19.75 -14.93 8.87
CA ASP A 153 19.29 -14.98 10.25
C ASP A 153 17.77 -14.78 10.43
N GLY A 154 17.01 -14.65 9.34
CA GLY A 154 15.58 -14.37 9.41
C GLY A 154 15.26 -12.94 9.83
N GLY A 155 16.16 -11.99 9.57
CA GLY A 155 15.97 -10.57 9.80
C GLY A 155 14.66 -10.02 9.20
N ARG A 156 14.09 -9.04 9.89
CA ARG A 156 12.88 -8.31 9.51
C ARG A 156 13.25 -6.88 9.15
N ARG A 157 12.34 -6.20 8.46
CA ARG A 157 12.51 -4.78 8.09
C ARG A 157 12.75 -3.86 9.30
N VAL A 158 12.26 -4.22 10.49
CA VAL A 158 12.52 -3.51 11.76
C VAL A 158 13.98 -3.54 12.17
N ASP A 159 14.72 -4.57 11.79
CA ASP A 159 16.12 -4.74 12.17
C ASP A 159 17.03 -3.74 11.41
N LEU A 160 16.56 -3.20 10.28
CA LEU A 160 17.21 -2.09 9.56
C LEU A 160 17.24 -0.78 10.37
N LEU A 161 16.47 -0.68 11.45
CA LEU A 161 16.41 0.50 12.32
C LEU A 161 17.52 0.51 13.39
N ASP A 162 18.52 -0.36 13.32
CA ASP A 162 19.63 -0.48 14.30
C ASP A 162 19.13 -0.62 15.75
N GLY A 163 18.13 -1.48 15.96
CA GLY A 163 17.52 -1.67 17.28
C GLY A 163 16.59 -0.55 17.75
N LYS A 164 16.35 0.49 16.94
CA LYS A 164 15.41 1.58 17.24
C LYS A 164 13.98 1.18 16.85
N THR A 165 13.34 0.38 17.71
CA THR A 165 12.02 -0.19 17.40
C THR A 165 10.86 0.64 17.94
N ARG A 166 11.11 1.59 18.83
CA ARG A 166 10.04 2.40 19.45
C ARG A 166 9.58 3.53 18.53
N PHE A 167 8.33 3.47 18.09
CA PHE A 167 7.65 4.52 17.33
C PHE A 167 7.41 5.77 18.20
N VAL A 168 7.84 6.91 17.71
CA VAL A 168 7.67 8.22 18.37
C VAL A 168 6.59 9.04 17.67
N GLY A 169 6.46 8.90 16.35
CA GLY A 169 5.43 9.60 15.59
C GLY A 169 5.79 9.75 14.12
N LEU A 170 5.04 10.60 13.45
CA LEU A 170 5.21 11.01 12.06
C LEU A 170 5.48 12.50 12.01
N ARG A 171 6.41 12.91 11.15
CA ARG A 171 6.60 14.33 10.78
C ARG A 171 6.46 14.52 9.28
N LYS A 172 6.17 15.75 8.86
CA LYS A 172 6.12 16.11 7.44
C LYS A 172 7.47 15.82 6.80
N SER A 173 7.49 15.18 5.64
CA SER A 173 8.71 15.02 4.86
C SER A 173 9.00 16.27 4.03
N GLU A 174 10.28 16.52 3.74
CA GLU A 174 10.71 17.56 2.80
C GLU A 174 10.22 17.29 1.38
N MET A 175 9.90 16.02 1.04
CA MET A 175 9.28 15.65 -0.23
C MET A 175 7.84 16.19 -0.38
N GLY A 176 7.22 16.63 0.71
CA GLY A 176 5.90 17.25 0.73
C GLY A 176 4.74 16.29 0.45
N GLY A 177 3.56 16.89 0.22
CA GLY A 177 2.33 16.16 -0.12
C GLY A 177 1.85 15.23 0.99
N ASP A 178 1.66 13.97 0.62
CA ASP A 178 1.16 12.86 1.45
C ASP A 178 2.28 11.97 2.01
N ILE A 179 3.54 12.42 1.92
CA ILE A 179 4.71 11.69 2.41
C ILE A 179 5.09 12.13 3.83
N TRP A 180 5.18 11.16 4.72
CA TRP A 180 5.50 11.33 6.14
C TRP A 180 6.77 10.59 6.52
N GLU A 181 7.59 11.20 7.37
CA GLU A 181 8.79 10.57 7.92
C GLU A 181 8.49 9.89 9.24
N LEU A 182 8.88 8.62 9.34
CA LEU A 182 8.83 7.83 10.55
C LEU A 182 9.84 8.34 11.57
N LEU A 183 9.38 8.67 12.77
CA LEU A 183 10.24 8.97 13.91
C LEU A 183 10.31 7.76 14.83
N VAL A 184 11.54 7.35 15.15
CA VAL A 184 11.84 6.31 16.13
C VAL A 184 12.71 6.86 17.25
N ALA A 185 12.59 6.28 18.44
CA ALA A 185 13.33 6.76 19.60
C ALA A 185 14.84 6.54 19.40
N GLN A 186 15.63 7.51 19.84
CA GLN A 186 17.06 7.32 19.98
C GLN A 186 17.33 6.41 21.19
N SER A 187 18.31 5.51 21.03
CA SER A 187 18.84 4.63 22.08
C SER A 187 19.53 5.42 23.17
#